data_AF-A0A2R7Y574-F1
#
_entry.id   AF-A0A2R7Y574-F1
#
_cell.length_a   1.000
_cell.length_b   1.000
_cell.length_c   1.000
_cell.angle_alpha   90.00
_cell.angle_beta   90.00
_cell.angle_gamma   90.00
#
_symmetry.space_group_name_H-M   'P 1'
#
loop_
_entity.id
_entity.type
_entity.pdbx_description
1 polymer ?
#
loop_
_entity_poly.entity_id
_entity_poly.type
_entity_poly.pdbx_seq_one_letter_code
_entity_poly.pdbx_strand_id
1 'polypeptide(L)'
;MRKDYAKNPLWRVLVETVRSMSLYPVHKSYVRERIIPKEPSISAEELAVRLGMPLGEAMVILDELRIYASDLEEELKDPLPAERKYAHVCLGGTFDTIHYGHVALLMVAFKNGKRVTIGVTSDELAKKMGKSHGIKPYSERVSNLRKVLEKYRWVENVNVVKLDDPYGPSITDATLDAIAVSPFTAFRVAEINVIRGERLMRPLEMIECPLVLAEDGKPISSSRIIRGEITPDGRLVSR
;
A
#
# COMPACT_ATOMS: atom_id res chain seq x y z
N MET A 1 17.68 -7.73 3.52
CA MET A 1 17.88 -9.19 3.72
C MET A 1 16.58 -9.87 3.32
N ARG A 2 16.63 -10.89 2.46
CA ARG A 2 15.48 -11.79 2.22
C ARG A 2 14.91 -12.23 3.57
N LYS A 3 13.60 -12.44 3.69
CA LYS A 3 12.92 -12.84 4.94
C LYS A 3 13.30 -14.27 5.42
N ASP A 4 14.55 -14.69 5.30
CA ASP A 4 15.02 -16.01 5.73
C ASP A 4 14.88 -16.17 7.26
N TYR A 5 14.98 -15.06 8.00
CA TYR A 5 14.68 -15.05 9.44
C TYR A 5 13.23 -15.42 9.75
N ALA A 6 12.26 -15.13 8.87
CA ALA A 6 10.85 -15.43 9.11
C ALA A 6 10.54 -16.94 9.10
N LYS A 7 11.44 -17.76 8.54
CA LYS A 7 11.36 -19.23 8.59
C LYS A 7 11.86 -19.81 9.92
N ASN A 8 12.56 -19.01 10.73
CA ASN A 8 13.05 -19.46 12.03
C ASN A 8 11.88 -19.50 13.03
N PRO A 9 11.67 -20.60 13.77
CA PRO A 9 10.60 -20.69 14.77
C PRO A 9 10.62 -19.56 15.82
N LEU A 10 11.80 -19.02 16.15
CA LEU A 10 11.96 -17.90 17.08
C LEU A 10 11.39 -16.58 16.54
N TRP A 11 11.21 -16.45 15.22
CA TRP A 11 10.60 -15.26 14.64
C TRP A 11 9.19 -15.03 15.16
N ARG A 12 8.38 -16.09 15.25
CA ARG A 12 7.02 -16.00 15.76
C ARG A 12 7.00 -15.52 17.22
N VAL A 13 7.92 -16.04 18.04
CA VAL A 13 8.08 -15.64 19.44
C VAL A 13 8.51 -14.17 19.54
N LEU A 14 9.42 -13.73 18.68
CA LEU A 14 9.84 -12.32 18.61
C LEU A 14 8.67 -11.40 18.24
N VAL A 15 7.91 -11.74 17.20
CA VAL A 15 6.74 -10.95 16.76
C VAL A 15 5.71 -10.83 17.88
N GLU A 16 5.39 -11.94 18.55
CA GLU A 16 4.47 -11.95 19.69
C GLU A 16 4.97 -11.07 20.83
N THR A 17 6.25 -11.21 21.19
CA THR A 17 6.90 -10.42 22.24
C THR A 17 6.86 -8.93 21.91
N VAL A 18 7.25 -8.54 20.70
CA VAL A 18 7.28 -7.14 20.27
C VAL A 18 5.87 -6.54 20.24
N ARG A 19 4.87 -7.27 19.72
CA ARG A 19 3.49 -6.78 19.69
C ARG A 19 2.89 -6.56 21.08
N SER A 20 3.42 -7.22 22.11
CA SER A 20 3.02 -7.01 23.51
C SER A 20 3.63 -5.77 24.15
N MET A 21 4.65 -5.15 23.54
CA MET A 21 5.31 -3.96 24.07
C MET A 21 4.38 -2.74 23.96
N SER A 22 4.23 -1.98 25.05
CA SER A 22 3.27 -0.86 25.12
C SER A 22 3.53 0.25 24.10
N LEU A 23 4.80 0.50 23.74
CA LEU A 23 5.17 1.53 22.78
C LEU A 23 5.14 1.08 21.32
N TYR A 24 5.00 -0.22 21.06
CA TYR A 24 5.06 -0.78 19.71
C TYR A 24 4.08 -0.13 18.72
N PRO A 25 2.78 0.09 19.06
CA PRO A 25 1.86 0.76 18.13
C PRO A 25 2.30 2.18 17.77
N VAL A 26 2.87 2.91 18.73
CA VAL A 26 3.35 4.29 18.55
C VAL A 26 4.59 4.29 17.66
N HIS A 27 5.56 3.41 17.94
CA HIS A 27 6.76 3.26 17.12
C HIS A 27 6.42 2.84 15.69
N LYS A 28 5.56 1.83 15.50
CA LYS A 28 5.12 1.39 14.18
C LYS A 28 4.46 2.54 13.41
N SER A 29 3.54 3.28 14.04
CA SER A 29 2.88 4.42 13.41
C SER A 29 3.88 5.51 13.00
N TYR A 30 4.81 5.86 13.90
CA TYR A 30 5.85 6.86 13.62
C TYR A 30 6.76 6.45 12.47
N VAL A 31 7.21 5.18 12.43
CA VAL A 31 8.06 4.67 11.35
C VAL A 31 7.34 4.74 10.01
N ARG A 32 6.07 4.31 9.98
CA ARG A 32 5.22 4.36 8.78
C ARG A 32 4.98 5.78 8.27
N GLU A 33 4.71 6.74 9.15
CA GLU A 33 4.31 8.09 8.73
C GLU A 33 5.49 9.05 8.53
N ARG A 34 6.61 8.85 9.25
CA ARG A 34 7.72 9.81 9.31
C ARG A 34 9.02 9.28 8.76
N ILE A 35 9.30 7.98 8.88
CA ILE A 35 10.56 7.39 8.45
C ILE A 35 10.45 6.81 7.04
N ILE A 36 9.54 5.86 6.81
CA ILE A 36 9.38 5.16 5.52
C ILE A 36 9.16 6.12 4.34
N PRO A 37 8.35 7.19 4.43
CA PRO A 37 8.16 8.09 3.31
C PRO A 37 9.42 8.86 2.91
N LYS A 38 10.36 9.07 3.86
CA LYS A 38 11.62 9.81 3.65
C LYS A 38 12.79 8.90 3.31
N GLU A 39 12.90 7.77 4.01
CA GLU A 39 14.00 6.82 3.89
C GLU A 39 13.43 5.39 3.82
N PRO A 40 12.82 5.04 2.68
CA PRO A 40 12.07 3.80 2.57
C PRO A 40 12.94 2.53 2.60
N SER A 41 14.25 2.68 2.44
CA SER A 41 15.23 1.59 2.46
C SER A 41 16.02 1.48 3.76
N ILE A 42 15.69 2.25 4.81
CA ILE A 42 16.40 2.21 6.11
C ILE A 42 16.52 0.77 6.64
N SER A 43 17.68 0.39 7.18
CA SER A 43 17.88 -0.94 7.79
C SER A 43 17.24 -1.05 9.17
N ALA A 44 17.09 -2.27 9.70
CA ALA A 44 16.57 -2.46 11.05
C ALA A 44 17.56 -1.92 12.10
N GLU A 45 18.85 -2.07 11.85
CA GLU A 45 19.95 -1.59 12.69
C GLU A 45 19.97 -0.07 12.75
N GLU A 46 19.88 0.61 11.61
CA GLU A 46 19.82 2.06 11.53
C GLU A 46 18.56 2.61 12.22
N LEU A 47 17.43 1.94 12.01
CA LEU A 47 16.17 2.31 12.65
C LEU A 47 16.24 2.16 14.18
N ALA A 48 16.81 1.05 14.65
CA ALA A 48 16.99 0.75 16.06
C ALA A 48 17.84 1.82 16.75
N VAL A 49 18.98 2.16 16.16
CA VAL A 49 19.87 3.23 16.66
C VAL A 49 19.16 4.58 16.66
N ARG A 50 18.46 4.92 15.57
CA ARG A 50 17.83 6.23 15.40
C ARG A 50 16.71 6.49 16.40
N LEU A 51 15.92 5.47 16.73
CA LEU A 51 14.77 5.60 17.64
C LEU A 51 15.08 5.11 19.06
N GLY A 52 16.30 4.64 19.33
CA GLY A 52 16.66 4.08 20.63
C GLY A 52 15.82 2.86 21.01
N MET A 53 15.43 2.06 20.03
CA MET A 53 14.58 0.86 20.23
C MET A 53 15.38 -0.44 20.07
N PRO A 54 14.93 -1.56 20.66
CA PRO A 54 15.56 -2.87 20.43
C PRO A 54 15.58 -3.24 18.94
N LEU A 55 16.67 -3.87 18.48
CA LEU A 55 16.79 -4.35 17.10
C LEU A 55 15.61 -5.26 16.70
N GLY A 56 15.18 -6.14 17.61
CA GLY A 56 14.04 -7.02 17.37
C GLY A 56 12.73 -6.27 17.11
N GLU A 57 12.50 -5.15 17.80
CA GLU A 57 11.35 -4.28 17.54
C GLU A 57 11.44 -3.64 16.16
N ALA A 58 12.60 -3.07 15.81
CA ALA A 58 12.84 -2.48 14.49
C ALA A 58 12.65 -3.51 13.36
N MET A 59 13.13 -4.75 13.55
CA MET A 59 12.95 -5.83 12.59
C MET A 59 11.47 -6.15 12.36
N VAL A 60 10.68 -6.30 13.42
CA VAL A 60 9.24 -6.59 13.32
C VAL A 60 8.48 -5.43 12.69
N ILE A 61 8.80 -4.18 13.05
CA ILE A 61 8.18 -3.00 12.42
C ILE A 61 8.44 -2.99 10.91
N LEU A 62 9.69 -3.17 10.48
CA LEU A 62 10.02 -3.14 9.06
C LEU A 62 9.46 -4.34 8.30
N ASP A 63 9.41 -5.52 8.91
CA ASP A 63 8.80 -6.72 8.32
C ASP A 63 7.30 -6.55 8.07
N GLU A 64 6.58 -5.91 8.98
CA GLU A 64 5.15 -5.64 8.82
C GLU A 64 4.85 -4.48 7.87
N LEU A 65 5.75 -3.51 7.77
CA LEU A 65 5.58 -2.34 6.89
C LEU A 65 6.13 -2.57 5.47
N ARG A 66 6.82 -3.68 5.20
CA ARG A 66 7.47 -3.95 3.91
C ARG A 66 7.27 -5.40 3.47
N ILE A 67 7.20 -5.58 2.16
CA ILE A 67 7.13 -6.90 1.53
C ILE A 67 8.05 -6.92 0.32
N TYR A 68 8.79 -8.00 0.11
CA TYR A 68 9.55 -8.16 -1.13
C TYR A 68 8.61 -8.56 -2.26
N ALA A 69 8.94 -8.16 -3.49
CA ALA A 69 8.16 -8.51 -4.68
C ALA A 69 7.96 -10.02 -4.84
N SER A 70 8.98 -10.82 -4.50
CA SER A 70 8.89 -12.28 -4.50
C SER A 70 7.86 -12.80 -3.49
N ASP A 71 7.81 -12.22 -2.29
CA ASP A 71 6.88 -12.65 -1.24
C ASP A 71 5.44 -12.25 -1.63
N LEU A 72 5.27 -11.07 -2.24
CA LEU A 72 4.00 -10.64 -2.81
C LEU A 72 3.54 -11.57 -3.94
N GLU A 73 4.44 -12.02 -4.80
CA GLU A 73 4.11 -12.95 -5.88
C GLU A 73 3.55 -14.26 -5.35
N GLU A 74 4.08 -14.78 -4.24
CA GLU A 74 3.52 -15.93 -3.54
C GLU A 74 2.15 -15.61 -2.92
N GLU A 75 2.00 -14.48 -2.23
CA GLU A 75 0.71 -14.06 -1.65
C GLU A 75 -0.41 -13.85 -2.68
N LEU A 76 -0.05 -13.50 -3.92
CA LEU A 76 -1.00 -13.31 -5.02
C LEU A 76 -1.52 -14.63 -5.59
N LYS A 77 -0.88 -15.76 -5.27
CA LYS A 77 -1.38 -17.11 -5.63
C LYS A 77 -2.48 -17.56 -4.69
N ASP A 78 -2.54 -17.02 -3.48
CA ASP A 78 -3.58 -17.36 -2.51
C ASP A 78 -4.94 -16.85 -3.00
N PRO A 79 -6.00 -17.67 -2.91
CA PRO A 79 -7.34 -17.21 -3.21
C PRO A 79 -7.76 -16.11 -2.23
N LEU A 80 -8.67 -15.23 -2.65
CA LEU A 80 -9.29 -14.28 -1.74
C LEU A 80 -10.00 -15.03 -0.60
N PRO A 81 -9.90 -14.54 0.65
CA PRO A 81 -10.52 -15.20 1.80
C PRO A 81 -12.04 -15.23 1.64
N ALA A 82 -12.69 -16.32 2.09
CA ALA A 82 -14.15 -16.44 2.00
C ALA A 82 -14.86 -15.33 2.80
N GLU A 83 -14.38 -15.08 4.01
CA GLU A 83 -14.83 -13.98 4.85
C GLU A 83 -13.96 -12.74 4.66
N ARG A 84 -14.61 -11.58 4.52
CA ARG A 84 -13.96 -10.27 4.41
C ARG A 84 -14.40 -9.42 5.59
N LYS A 85 -13.45 -8.72 6.22
CA LYS A 85 -13.70 -7.90 7.42
C LYS A 85 -14.68 -6.76 7.15
N TYR A 86 -14.61 -6.14 5.97
CA TYR A 86 -15.40 -4.95 5.64
C TYR A 86 -16.38 -5.22 4.50
N ALA A 87 -17.54 -4.57 4.54
CA ALA A 87 -18.50 -4.65 3.44
C ALA A 87 -18.03 -3.84 2.23
N HIS A 88 -17.47 -2.65 2.47
CA HIS A 88 -17.02 -1.77 1.41
C HIS A 88 -15.67 -1.09 1.72
N VAL A 89 -14.68 -1.36 0.88
CA VAL A 89 -13.34 -0.76 0.94
C VAL A 89 -13.14 0.17 -0.25
N CYS A 90 -12.50 1.32 -0.05
CA CYS A 90 -11.99 2.13 -1.16
C CYS A 90 -10.46 2.21 -1.19
N LEU A 91 -9.94 2.55 -2.36
CA LEU A 91 -8.55 2.94 -2.56
C LEU A 91 -8.45 3.94 -3.70
N GLY A 92 -7.37 4.72 -3.75
CA GLY A 92 -7.16 5.74 -4.77
C GLY A 92 -5.73 5.71 -5.30
N GLY A 93 -5.58 6.00 -6.60
CA GLY A 93 -4.26 6.10 -7.21
C GLY A 93 -4.30 6.64 -8.64
N THR A 94 -3.14 7.01 -9.16
CA THR A 94 -3.02 7.40 -10.57
C THR A 94 -3.01 6.19 -11.50
N PHE A 95 -2.40 5.07 -11.08
CA PHE A 95 -2.28 3.84 -11.88
C PHE A 95 -1.68 4.06 -13.29
N ASP A 96 -0.65 4.90 -13.39
CA ASP A 96 -0.04 5.26 -14.68
C ASP A 96 0.80 4.12 -15.27
N THR A 97 1.91 3.79 -14.62
CA THR A 97 2.65 2.54 -14.87
C THR A 97 2.35 1.59 -13.73
N ILE A 98 1.41 0.67 -13.96
CA ILE A 98 1.05 -0.34 -12.96
C ILE A 98 2.26 -1.23 -12.68
N HIS A 99 2.48 -1.49 -11.40
CA HIS A 99 3.61 -2.24 -10.86
C HIS A 99 3.18 -2.90 -9.56
N TYR A 100 4.02 -3.75 -8.99
CA TYR A 100 3.66 -4.55 -7.82
C TYR A 100 3.25 -3.72 -6.59
N GLY A 101 3.76 -2.50 -6.42
CA GLY A 101 3.21 -1.56 -5.41
C GLY A 101 1.70 -1.26 -5.58
N HIS A 102 1.21 -1.09 -6.81
CA HIS A 102 -0.23 -0.93 -7.06
C HIS A 102 -0.99 -2.25 -6.89
N VAL A 103 -0.39 -3.37 -7.31
CA VAL A 103 -0.99 -4.70 -7.18
C VAL A 103 -1.17 -5.08 -5.71
N ALA A 104 -0.19 -4.79 -4.85
CA ALA A 104 -0.30 -4.99 -3.41
C ALA A 104 -1.44 -4.16 -2.80
N LEU A 105 -1.58 -2.89 -3.21
CA LEU A 105 -2.67 -2.04 -2.73
C LEU A 105 -4.05 -2.59 -3.12
N LEU A 106 -4.19 -3.07 -4.36
CA LEU A 106 -5.40 -3.75 -4.83
C LEU A 106 -5.64 -5.04 -4.04
N MET A 107 -4.63 -5.90 -3.91
CA MET A 107 -4.70 -7.16 -3.16
C MET A 107 -5.19 -6.92 -1.73
N VAL A 108 -4.63 -5.95 -1.03
CA VAL A 108 -5.02 -5.60 0.34
C VAL A 108 -6.49 -5.18 0.40
N ALA A 109 -6.98 -4.39 -0.55
CA ALA A 109 -8.39 -4.02 -0.60
C ALA A 109 -9.31 -5.23 -0.87
N PHE A 110 -8.97 -6.09 -1.84
CA PHE A 110 -9.78 -7.26 -2.19
C PHE A 110 -9.73 -8.39 -1.13
N LYS A 111 -8.61 -8.53 -0.40
CA LYS A 111 -8.52 -9.44 0.75
C LYS A 111 -9.43 -9.00 1.91
N ASN A 112 -9.72 -7.70 2.01
CA ASN A 112 -10.44 -7.13 3.16
C ASN A 112 -11.88 -6.69 2.88
N GLY A 113 -12.24 -6.43 1.62
CA GLY A 113 -13.53 -5.86 1.23
C GLY A 113 -14.40 -6.80 0.38
N LYS A 114 -15.69 -6.88 0.68
CA LYS A 114 -16.67 -7.58 -0.18
C LYS A 114 -16.96 -6.80 -1.46
N ARG A 115 -17.00 -5.47 -1.37
CA ARG A 115 -17.07 -4.51 -2.47
C ARG A 115 -15.84 -3.60 -2.43
N VAL A 116 -15.29 -3.28 -3.59
CA VAL A 116 -14.11 -2.41 -3.70
C VAL A 116 -14.40 -1.24 -4.65
N THR A 117 -14.24 -0.01 -4.16
CA THR A 117 -14.25 1.20 -5.00
C THR A 117 -12.82 1.66 -5.28
N ILE A 118 -12.42 1.70 -6.55
CA ILE A 118 -11.10 2.12 -7.00
C ILE A 118 -11.22 3.49 -7.65
N GLY A 119 -10.66 4.50 -7.00
CA GLY A 119 -10.53 5.84 -7.55
C GLY A 119 -9.30 5.98 -8.43
N VAL A 120 -9.51 6.37 -9.68
CA VAL A 120 -8.45 6.65 -10.65
C VAL A 120 -8.41 8.16 -10.92
N THR A 121 -7.28 8.80 -10.65
CA THR A 121 -7.14 10.27 -10.82
C THR A 121 -7.47 10.69 -12.25
N SER A 122 -8.11 11.85 -12.43
CA SER A 122 -8.27 12.50 -13.73
C SER A 122 -6.93 12.92 -14.32
N ASP A 123 -6.91 13.27 -15.60
CA ASP A 123 -5.66 13.73 -16.23
C ASP A 123 -5.24 15.10 -15.67
N GLU A 124 -6.21 15.94 -15.33
CA GLU A 124 -6.01 17.23 -14.68
C GLU A 124 -5.42 17.06 -13.27
N LEU A 125 -5.99 16.17 -12.47
CA LEU A 125 -5.50 15.88 -11.13
C LEU A 125 -4.12 15.24 -11.18
N ALA A 126 -3.92 14.27 -12.07
CA ALA A 126 -2.63 13.59 -12.24
C ALA A 126 -1.51 14.58 -12.62
N LYS A 127 -1.79 15.55 -13.50
CA LYS A 127 -0.84 16.61 -13.86
C LYS A 127 -0.47 17.50 -12.66
N LYS A 128 -1.47 17.91 -11.86
CA LYS A 128 -1.25 18.72 -10.64
C LYS A 128 -0.39 18.01 -9.60
N MET A 129 -0.39 16.68 -9.57
CA MET A 129 0.44 15.89 -8.66
C MET A 129 1.93 15.85 -9.05
N GLY A 130 2.32 16.49 -10.17
CA GLY A 130 3.72 16.81 -10.44
C GLY A 130 4.62 15.61 -10.76
N LYS A 131 4.10 14.60 -11.47
CA LYS A 131 4.97 13.49 -11.93
C LYS A 131 5.97 14.02 -12.96
N SER A 132 7.23 13.61 -12.80
CA SER A 132 8.36 14.05 -13.64
C SER A 132 8.35 13.45 -15.05
N HIS A 133 7.34 12.66 -15.41
CA HIS A 133 7.22 11.95 -16.67
C HIS A 133 5.81 12.15 -17.25
N GLY A 134 5.68 11.93 -18.56
CA GLY A 134 4.38 11.89 -19.22
C GLY A 134 3.46 10.88 -18.53
N ILE A 135 2.23 11.30 -18.23
CA ILE A 135 1.18 10.47 -17.64
C ILE A 135 0.27 10.03 -18.77
N LYS A 136 -0.04 8.74 -18.83
CA LYS A 136 -1.00 8.20 -19.80
C LYS A 136 -2.39 8.80 -19.60
N PRO A 137 -3.20 8.93 -20.67
CA PRO A 137 -4.57 9.39 -20.56
C PRO A 137 -5.40 8.52 -19.61
N TYR A 138 -6.41 9.12 -18.99
CA TYR A 138 -7.29 8.46 -18.02
C TYR A 138 -7.86 7.14 -18.56
N SER A 139 -8.33 7.15 -19.81
CA SER A 139 -8.89 5.97 -20.48
C SER A 139 -7.90 4.81 -20.58
N GLU A 140 -6.63 5.09 -20.90
CA GLU A 140 -5.57 4.09 -20.98
C GLU A 140 -5.22 3.54 -19.59
N ARG A 141 -5.15 4.41 -18.57
CA ARG A 141 -4.90 3.98 -17.17
C ARG A 141 -6.01 3.09 -16.64
N VAL A 142 -7.27 3.43 -16.90
CA VAL A 142 -8.43 2.58 -16.56
C VAL A 142 -8.39 1.26 -17.32
N SER A 143 -8.08 1.28 -18.62
CA SER A 143 -7.95 0.05 -19.43
C SER A 143 -6.87 -0.88 -18.90
N ASN A 144 -5.69 -0.34 -18.58
CA ASN A 144 -4.59 -1.10 -17.98
C ASN A 144 -4.95 -1.63 -16.58
N LEU A 145 -5.66 -0.84 -15.77
CA LEU A 145 -6.17 -1.30 -14.47
C LEU A 145 -7.14 -2.48 -14.65
N ARG A 146 -8.08 -2.39 -15.59
CA ARG A 146 -9.04 -3.48 -15.86
C ARG A 146 -8.35 -4.79 -16.25
N LYS A 147 -7.32 -4.73 -17.11
CA LYS A 147 -6.50 -5.92 -17.44
C LYS A 147 -5.87 -6.56 -16.21
N VAL A 148 -5.44 -5.76 -15.24
CA VAL A 148 -4.88 -6.27 -13.98
C VAL A 148 -5.96 -6.89 -13.11
N LEU A 149 -7.13 -6.26 -13.00
CA LEU A 149 -8.28 -6.83 -12.28
C LEU A 149 -8.70 -8.18 -12.89
N GLU A 150 -8.76 -8.27 -14.23
CA GLU A 150 -9.04 -9.51 -14.95
C GLU A 150 -7.99 -10.59 -14.70
N LYS A 151 -6.69 -10.24 -14.78
CA LYS A 151 -5.58 -11.15 -14.53
C LYS A 151 -5.69 -11.84 -13.16
N TYR A 152 -6.07 -11.11 -12.12
CA TYR A 152 -6.21 -11.63 -10.75
C TYR A 152 -7.64 -12.05 -10.39
N ARG A 153 -8.58 -12.03 -11.35
CA ARG A 153 -10.01 -12.35 -11.15
C ARG A 153 -10.68 -11.48 -10.08
N TRP A 154 -10.23 -10.23 -9.91
CA TRP A 154 -10.78 -9.23 -9.00
C TRP A 154 -11.81 -8.32 -9.69
N VAL A 155 -12.71 -8.94 -10.44
CA VAL A 155 -13.70 -8.24 -11.29
C VAL A 155 -15.09 -8.17 -10.66
N GLU A 156 -15.35 -8.98 -9.63
CA GLU A 156 -16.62 -8.99 -8.91
C GLU A 156 -16.69 -7.83 -7.92
N ASN A 157 -17.86 -7.18 -7.84
CA ASN A 157 -18.15 -6.11 -6.89
C ASN A 157 -17.09 -4.98 -6.89
N VAL A 158 -16.52 -4.67 -8.06
CA VAL A 158 -15.59 -3.56 -8.24
C VAL A 158 -16.26 -2.37 -8.91
N ASN A 159 -16.05 -1.19 -8.34
CA ASN A 159 -16.48 0.07 -8.92
C ASN A 159 -15.26 0.94 -9.23
N VAL A 160 -15.04 1.29 -10.49
CA VAL A 160 -13.94 2.17 -10.88
C VAL A 160 -14.50 3.56 -11.12
N VAL A 161 -14.01 4.55 -10.37
CA VAL A 161 -14.49 5.94 -10.43
C VAL A 161 -13.37 6.90 -10.79
N LYS A 162 -13.71 7.95 -11.53
CA LYS A 162 -12.79 9.06 -11.80
C LYS A 162 -12.65 9.93 -10.55
N LEU A 163 -11.42 10.32 -10.21
CA LEU A 163 -11.15 11.28 -9.13
C LEU A 163 -10.72 12.62 -9.73
N ASP A 164 -11.55 13.63 -9.60
CA ASP A 164 -11.23 14.99 -10.01
C ASP A 164 -10.61 15.82 -8.86
N ASP A 165 -10.65 15.31 -7.63
CA ASP A 165 -10.02 15.84 -6.42
C ASP A 165 -9.33 14.73 -5.60
N PRO A 166 -8.48 15.07 -4.60
CA PRO A 166 -7.74 14.09 -3.80
C PRO A 166 -8.58 13.18 -2.89
N TYR A 167 -9.86 13.49 -2.65
CA TYR A 167 -10.72 12.79 -1.71
C TYR A 167 -11.72 11.88 -2.43
N GLY A 168 -12.39 12.40 -3.47
CA GLY A 168 -13.44 11.73 -4.23
C GLY A 168 -14.50 11.05 -3.35
N PRO A 169 -14.84 9.77 -3.59
CA PRO A 169 -15.93 9.10 -2.87
C PRO A 169 -15.67 8.91 -1.37
N SER A 170 -14.42 9.05 -0.91
CA SER A 170 -14.09 8.85 0.51
C SER A 170 -14.78 9.84 1.45
N ILE A 171 -15.19 11.02 0.96
CA ILE A 171 -15.88 12.06 1.74
C ILE A 171 -17.36 12.23 1.34
N THR A 172 -17.86 11.48 0.36
CA THR A 172 -19.24 11.57 -0.12
C THR A 172 -20.02 10.27 0.02
N ASP A 173 -19.37 9.11 -0.05
CA ASP A 173 -20.00 7.80 0.11
C ASP A 173 -19.99 7.36 1.58
N ALA A 174 -21.17 7.42 2.21
CA ALA A 174 -21.37 6.99 3.59
C ALA A 174 -21.34 5.46 3.77
N THR A 175 -21.43 4.69 2.68
CA THR A 175 -21.41 3.21 2.71
C THR A 175 -20.01 2.63 2.84
N LEU A 176 -18.96 3.46 2.72
CA LEU A 176 -17.58 3.05 2.91
C LEU A 176 -17.29 2.75 4.38
N ASP A 177 -16.70 1.59 4.64
CA ASP A 177 -16.27 1.17 5.97
C ASP A 177 -14.76 1.40 6.19
N ALA A 178 -13.97 1.21 5.13
CA ALA A 178 -12.52 1.26 5.23
C ALA A 178 -11.84 1.81 3.96
N ILE A 179 -10.61 2.28 4.12
CA ILE A 179 -9.75 2.78 3.05
C ILE A 179 -8.40 2.07 3.06
N ALA A 180 -8.04 1.44 1.95
CA ALA A 180 -6.72 0.87 1.74
C ALA A 180 -5.76 1.95 1.25
N VAL A 181 -4.63 2.10 1.94
CA VAL A 181 -3.64 3.15 1.66
C VAL A 181 -2.22 2.61 1.61
N SER A 182 -1.40 3.22 0.76
CA SER A 182 0.05 3.04 0.80
C SER A 182 0.67 3.85 1.95
N PRO A 183 1.91 3.55 2.37
CA PRO A 183 2.61 4.37 3.37
C PRO A 183 2.74 5.85 2.95
N PHE A 184 2.76 6.14 1.65
CA PHE A 184 2.82 7.50 1.11
C PHE A 184 1.51 8.25 1.15
N THR A 185 0.38 7.57 1.34
CA THR A 185 -0.97 8.18 1.34
C THR A 185 -1.69 8.05 2.67
N ALA A 186 -1.11 7.36 3.65
CA ALA A 186 -1.71 7.12 4.96
C ALA A 186 -2.08 8.41 5.71
N PHE A 187 -1.25 9.46 5.61
CA PHE A 187 -1.50 10.74 6.26
C PHE A 187 -2.84 11.40 5.87
N ARG A 188 -3.35 11.11 4.65
CA ARG A 188 -4.62 11.67 4.16
C ARG A 188 -5.85 11.09 4.84
N VAL A 189 -5.76 9.92 5.47
CA VAL A 189 -6.93 9.30 6.10
C VAL A 189 -7.40 10.10 7.31
N ALA A 190 -6.46 10.70 8.06
CA ALA A 190 -6.81 11.60 9.15
C ALA A 190 -7.61 12.82 8.64
N GLU A 191 -7.14 13.45 7.55
CA GLU A 191 -7.83 14.55 6.87
C GLU A 191 -9.22 14.14 6.37
N ILE A 192 -9.33 12.98 5.71
CA ILE A 192 -10.61 12.41 5.25
C ILE A 192 -11.57 12.22 6.41
N ASN A 193 -11.11 11.66 7.53
CA ASN A 193 -11.97 11.38 8.68
C ASN A 193 -12.44 12.65 9.41
N VAL A 194 -11.65 13.74 9.39
CA VAL A 194 -12.13 15.06 9.84
C VAL A 194 -13.30 15.53 8.97
N ILE A 195 -13.12 15.53 7.63
CA ILE A 195 -14.18 15.95 6.69
C ILE A 195 -15.43 15.07 6.82
N ARG A 196 -15.26 13.75 7.02
CA ARG A 196 -16.37 12.82 7.24
C ARG A 196 -17.12 13.14 8.53
N GLY A 197 -16.42 13.50 9.61
CA GLY A 197 -17.03 13.93 10.87
C GLY A 197 -17.89 15.18 10.70
N GLU A 198 -17.40 16.17 9.96
CA GLU A 198 -18.17 17.39 9.61
C GLU A 198 -19.43 17.09 8.78
N ARG A 199 -19.42 15.97 8.04
CA ARG A 199 -20.53 15.48 7.22
C ARG A 199 -21.38 14.40 7.89
N LEU A 200 -21.21 14.18 9.20
CA LEU A 200 -21.95 13.18 9.98
C LEU A 200 -21.80 11.75 9.46
N MET A 201 -20.62 11.42 8.91
CA MET A 201 -20.28 10.08 8.43
C MET A 201 -19.36 9.37 9.43
N ARG A 202 -19.50 8.04 9.53
CA ARG A 202 -18.57 7.22 10.33
C ARG A 202 -17.14 7.34 9.77
N PRO A 203 -16.11 7.39 10.62
CA PRO A 203 -14.72 7.39 10.16
C PRO A 203 -14.41 6.10 9.39
N LEU A 204 -13.56 6.19 8.38
CA LEU A 204 -13.04 5.03 7.65
C LEU A 204 -11.94 4.37 8.49
N GLU A 205 -12.02 3.05 8.64
CA GLU A 205 -10.88 2.26 9.13
C GLU A 205 -9.77 2.25 8.09
N MET A 206 -8.54 2.49 8.52
CA MET A 206 -7.38 2.43 7.64
C MET A 206 -6.90 1.00 7.50
N ILE A 207 -6.72 0.55 6.25
CA ILE A 207 -6.05 -0.72 5.94
C ILE A 207 -4.69 -0.38 5.33
N GLU A 208 -3.64 -0.76 6.03
CA GLU A 208 -2.27 -0.47 5.64
C GLU A 208 -1.80 -1.46 4.58
N CYS A 209 -1.36 -0.95 3.43
CA CYS A 209 -0.62 -1.73 2.45
C CYS A 209 0.88 -1.66 2.78
N PRO A 210 1.60 -2.79 2.85
CA PRO A 210 3.04 -2.77 3.00
C PRO A 210 3.71 -2.13 1.78
N LEU A 211 4.89 -1.56 1.99
CA LEU A 211 5.73 -1.05 0.91
C LEU A 211 6.39 -2.20 0.17
N VAL A 212 6.16 -2.28 -1.15
CA VAL A 212 6.75 -3.35 -1.96
C VAL A 212 8.18 -2.99 -2.36
N LEU A 213 9.13 -3.86 -2.02
CA LEU A 213 10.54 -3.75 -2.34
C LEU A 213 10.90 -4.59 -3.57
N ALA A 214 11.78 -4.06 -4.42
CA ALA A 214 12.44 -4.78 -5.49
C ALA A 214 13.55 -5.70 -4.94
N GLU A 215 14.19 -6.47 -5.83
CA GLU A 215 15.29 -7.39 -5.48
C GLU A 215 16.46 -6.71 -4.77
N ASP A 216 16.72 -5.44 -5.08
CA ASP A 216 17.78 -4.64 -4.43
C ASP A 216 17.39 -4.05 -3.07
N GLY A 217 16.22 -4.41 -2.54
CA GLY A 217 15.72 -3.94 -1.25
C GLY A 217 15.25 -2.48 -1.26
N LYS A 218 15.20 -1.83 -2.42
CA LYS A 218 14.63 -0.48 -2.57
C LYS A 218 13.18 -0.56 -3.07
N PRO A 219 12.33 0.44 -2.80
CA PRO A 219 10.93 0.39 -3.21
C PRO A 219 10.74 0.31 -4.73
N ILE A 220 9.68 -0.37 -5.14
CA ILE A 220 9.20 -0.32 -6.52
C ILE A 220 8.47 1.01 -6.74
N SER A 221 8.80 1.70 -7.83
CA SER A 221 8.11 2.93 -8.23
C SER A 221 8.11 3.10 -9.75
N SER A 222 7.12 3.84 -10.26
CA SER A 222 7.04 4.16 -11.69
C SER A 222 8.32 4.83 -12.21
N SER A 223 8.95 5.72 -11.43
CA SER A 223 10.18 6.40 -11.83
C SER A 223 11.34 5.44 -12.05
N ARG A 224 11.51 4.41 -11.21
CA ARG A 224 12.58 3.42 -11.37
C ARG A 224 12.36 2.52 -12.58
N ILE A 225 11.10 2.17 -12.85
CA ILE A 225 10.72 1.39 -14.03
C ILE A 225 11.00 2.18 -15.31
N ILE A 226 10.64 3.47 -15.33
CA ILE A 226 10.88 4.36 -16.49
C ILE A 226 12.38 4.55 -16.74
N ARG A 227 13.20 4.64 -15.68
CA ARG A 227 14.67 4.70 -15.79
C ARG A 227 15.32 3.37 -16.17
N GLY A 228 14.53 2.30 -16.31
CA GLY A 228 15.03 0.96 -16.64
C GLY A 228 15.91 0.37 -15.53
N GLU A 229 15.69 0.74 -14.27
CA GLU A 229 16.40 0.13 -13.13
C GLU A 229 15.79 -1.23 -12.75
N ILE A 230 14.46 -1.31 -12.83
CA ILE A 230 13.69 -2.47 -12.41
C ILE A 230 12.53 -2.72 -13.38
N THR A 231 12.07 -3.97 -13.43
CA THR A 231 10.82 -4.34 -14.08
C THR A 231 9.60 -3.98 -13.19
N PRO A 232 8.37 -3.95 -13.74
CA PRO A 232 7.16 -3.68 -12.94
C PRO A 232 6.89 -4.66 -11.79
N ASP A 233 7.42 -5.88 -11.89
CA ASP A 233 7.41 -6.94 -10.88
C ASP A 233 8.64 -6.91 -9.96
N GLY A 234 9.52 -5.89 -10.07
CA GLY A 234 10.58 -5.64 -9.10
C GLY A 234 11.88 -6.39 -9.32
N ARG A 235 12.08 -7.01 -10.49
CA ARG A 235 13.36 -7.61 -10.88
C ARG A 235 14.33 -6.55 -11.36
N LEU A 236 15.62 -6.73 -11.10
CA LEU A 236 16.64 -5.84 -11.65
C LEU A 236 16.73 -6.00 -13.17
N VAL A 237 16.77 -4.88 -13.89
CA VAL A 237 17.09 -4.90 -15.31
C VAL A 237 18.61 -4.91 -15.41
N SER A 238 19.20 -6.09 -15.65
CA SER A 238 20.62 -6.22 -15.96
C SER A 238 20.94 -5.44 -17.23
N ARG A 239 21.91 -4.52 -17.15
CA ARG A 239 22.51 -3.88 -18.33
C ARG A 239 23.53 -4.81 -18.98
#